data_AF-A0A3N5K5V8-F1
#
_entry.id   AF-A0A3N5K5V8-F1
#
_cell.length_a   1.000
_cell.length_b   1.000
_cell.length_c   1.000
_cell.angle_alpha   90.00
_cell.angle_beta   90.00
_cell.angle_gamma   90.00
#
_symmetry.space_group_name_H-M   'P 1'
#
loop_
_entity.id
_entity.type
_entity.pdbx_description
1 polymer ?
#
loop_
_entity_poly.entity_id
_entity_poly.type
_entity_poly.pdbx_seq_one_letter_code
_entity_poly.pdbx_strand_id
1 'polypeptide(L)'
;MNTSEQKCGCGKSNELVSLTIKNDNRNECQSRGETAVNPIAVKRNFVIGAIETPAGTIPRIATRLEGADYLGAVKVRWGINRSNYRIEPGLYAVGSPTDRSDVFVTANYKLTFDIVRKNLAGINAWLMVLDTKGINVWCAAGKGTFGTKELVNRIQLTLLEKIVQHRRIILPQLGAVGVAAHQVKDATGFTVLYGPVRASDIAMYVQAGYKTTKEMRRVRFGWADRIKLVPNDFIYNLRYLVILLALFFILSGIHADGFSLRQASTKVSFLFTIILAGYLSGVVLTPLLLPYLFF
;
A
#
# COMPACT_ATOMS: atom_id res chain seq x y z
N MET A 1 -28.73 50.03 -44.36
CA MET A 1 -27.41 50.36 -43.80
C MET A 1 -26.84 49.05 -43.24
N ASN A 2 -26.23 48.21 -44.09
CA ASN A 2 -24.78 48.12 -44.38
C ASN A 2 -23.96 47.74 -43.13
N THR A 3 -23.07 46.73 -43.08
CA THR A 3 -22.57 45.75 -44.07
C THR A 3 -21.61 44.76 -43.35
N SER A 4 -21.45 43.55 -43.91
CA SER A 4 -20.20 42.74 -44.08
C SER A 4 -19.28 42.43 -42.87
N GLU A 5 -19.04 41.19 -42.46
CA GLU A 5 -18.26 40.08 -43.08
C GLU A 5 -16.74 40.04 -42.80
N GLN A 6 -16.30 38.83 -42.43
CA GLN A 6 -15.11 38.07 -42.87
C GLN A 6 -13.64 38.43 -42.47
N LYS A 7 -13.03 37.42 -41.82
CA LYS A 7 -11.77 36.69 -42.14
C LYS A 7 -10.37 37.28 -41.88
N CYS A 8 -9.61 36.48 -41.12
CA CYS A 8 -8.36 35.77 -41.49
C CYS A 8 -7.15 36.54 -42.09
N GLY A 9 -5.98 36.37 -41.46
CA GLY A 9 -4.75 36.05 -42.21
C GLY A 9 -3.56 37.02 -42.14
N CYS A 10 -2.48 36.54 -41.51
CA CYS A 10 -1.10 36.40 -42.02
C CYS A 10 -0.20 37.62 -42.30
N GLY A 11 1.05 37.49 -41.82
CA GLY A 11 2.29 38.02 -42.45
C GLY A 11 3.14 38.89 -41.53
N LYS A 12 4.47 38.90 -41.55
CA LYS A 12 5.57 38.24 -42.30
C LYS A 12 6.87 38.66 -41.56
N SER A 13 7.95 37.87 -41.55
CA SER A 13 9.15 38.15 -42.38
C SER A 13 10.10 36.94 -42.31
N ASN A 14 10.35 36.28 -43.45
CA ASN A 14 11.54 36.36 -44.33
C ASN A 14 12.76 35.60 -43.77
N GLU A 15 13.06 34.42 -44.33
CA GLU A 15 14.09 34.17 -45.40
C GLU A 15 15.46 33.86 -44.76
N LEU A 16 16.29 32.92 -45.20
CA LEU A 16 16.41 32.09 -46.41
C LEU A 16 17.40 30.95 -46.02
N VAL A 17 17.09 29.72 -46.45
CA VAL A 17 17.97 28.78 -47.21
C VAL A 17 19.27 28.27 -46.56
N SER A 18 19.71 27.03 -46.68
CA SER A 18 19.25 25.69 -47.10
C SER A 18 20.50 24.78 -46.87
N LEU A 19 20.55 23.46 -46.79
CA LEU A 19 20.05 22.40 -47.67
C LEU A 19 20.73 21.10 -47.15
N THR A 20 20.11 19.96 -47.47
CA THR A 20 20.73 18.64 -47.69
C THR A 20 20.54 17.58 -46.60
N ILE A 21 19.65 16.65 -46.95
CA ILE A 21 19.48 15.32 -46.39
C ILE A 21 20.70 14.45 -46.74
N LYS A 22 21.21 13.71 -45.76
CA LYS A 22 22.10 12.57 -45.99
C LYS A 22 21.71 11.42 -45.06
N ASN A 23 21.15 10.36 -45.65
CA ASN A 23 21.11 9.03 -45.06
C ASN A 23 22.56 8.48 -45.03
N ASP A 24 23.00 7.96 -43.89
CA ASP A 24 23.94 6.84 -43.86
C ASP A 24 23.76 6.01 -42.58
N ASN A 25 23.67 4.70 -42.76
CA ASN A 25 23.67 3.69 -41.71
C ASN A 25 25.09 3.54 -41.18
N ARG A 26 25.29 3.53 -39.86
CA ARG A 26 26.34 2.72 -39.24
C ARG A 26 26.08 2.50 -37.75
N ASN A 27 26.15 1.23 -37.37
CA ASN A 27 26.16 0.69 -36.02
C ASN A 27 27.22 1.38 -35.15
N GLU A 28 26.89 1.68 -33.89
CA GLU A 28 27.72 1.26 -32.75
C GLU A 28 26.99 1.44 -31.42
N CYS A 29 26.95 0.35 -30.66
CA CYS A 29 26.49 0.27 -29.28
C CYS A 29 27.35 1.14 -28.37
N GLN A 30 26.72 1.83 -27.42
CA GLN A 30 27.28 1.91 -26.06
C GLN A 30 26.18 2.16 -25.03
N SER A 31 25.87 1.08 -24.34
CA SER A 31 25.09 0.97 -23.11
C SER A 31 25.66 1.85 -22.00
N ARG A 32 24.87 2.80 -21.49
CA ARG A 32 25.04 3.31 -20.13
C ARG A 32 24.02 2.63 -19.25
N GLY A 33 24.54 1.64 -18.51
CA GLY A 33 23.79 0.87 -17.52
C GLY A 33 23.25 1.79 -16.44
N GLU A 34 21.93 1.92 -16.43
CA GLU A 34 21.21 2.42 -15.28
C GLU A 34 21.22 1.29 -14.24
N THR A 35 22.11 1.41 -13.26
CA THR A 35 22.24 0.49 -12.13
C THR A 35 20.88 0.37 -11.43
N ALA A 36 20.23 -0.77 -11.63
CA ALA A 36 19.03 -1.17 -10.91
C ALA A 36 19.31 -1.09 -9.41
N VAL A 37 18.68 -0.11 -8.76
CA VAL A 37 18.64 -0.01 -7.30
C VAL A 37 17.89 -1.23 -6.80
N ASN A 38 18.64 -2.24 -6.38
CA ASN A 38 18.13 -3.52 -5.89
C ASN A 38 17.53 -3.30 -4.48
N PRO A 39 16.21 -3.16 -4.32
CA PRO A 39 15.63 -2.89 -3.02
C PRO A 39 15.42 -4.24 -2.36
N ILE A 40 16.43 -4.73 -1.62
CA ILE A 40 16.43 -5.94 -0.77
C ILE A 40 15.13 -6.75 -0.97
N ALA A 41 15.10 -7.50 -2.08
CA ALA A 41 13.92 -8.26 -2.44
C ALA A 41 13.68 -9.25 -1.30
N VAL A 42 12.53 -9.14 -0.64
CA VAL A 42 12.06 -10.19 0.26
C VAL A 42 12.14 -11.47 -0.56
N LYS A 43 13.07 -12.36 -0.19
CA LYS A 43 13.25 -13.68 -0.81
C LYS A 43 11.84 -14.25 -0.99
N ARG A 44 11.44 -14.51 -2.24
CA ARG A 44 10.03 -14.73 -2.62
C ARG A 44 9.56 -16.12 -2.17
N ASN A 45 9.62 -16.40 -0.87
CA ASN A 45 9.30 -17.68 -0.25
C ASN A 45 7.84 -18.09 -0.49
N PHE A 46 6.97 -17.13 -0.83
CA PHE A 46 5.57 -17.39 -1.13
C PHE A 46 5.30 -17.71 -2.60
N VAL A 47 6.29 -17.62 -3.52
CA VAL A 47 6.13 -18.01 -4.93
C VAL A 47 6.45 -19.50 -5.06
N ILE A 48 5.48 -20.28 -5.51
CA ILE A 48 5.55 -21.76 -5.57
C ILE A 48 5.62 -22.30 -7.01
N GLY A 49 5.59 -21.43 -8.00
CA GLY A 49 5.66 -21.80 -9.41
C GLY A 49 5.24 -20.64 -10.30
N ALA A 50 4.84 -20.97 -11.53
CA ALA A 50 4.30 -20.00 -12.48
C ALA A 50 3.20 -20.63 -13.35
N ILE A 51 2.40 -19.79 -13.99
CA ILE A 51 1.36 -20.16 -14.95
C ILE A 51 1.63 -19.42 -16.24
N GLU A 52 1.65 -20.15 -17.35
CA GLU A 52 1.75 -19.57 -18.68
C GLU A 52 0.41 -18.95 -19.09
N THR A 53 0.47 -17.70 -19.56
CA THR A 53 -0.71 -16.98 -20.07
C THR A 53 -0.38 -16.32 -21.41
N PRO A 54 -1.39 -15.90 -22.20
CA PRO A 54 -1.15 -15.15 -23.43
C PRO A 54 -0.42 -13.81 -23.23
N ALA A 55 -0.32 -13.32 -22.00
CA ALA A 55 0.41 -12.11 -21.62
C ALA A 55 1.83 -12.40 -21.08
N GLY A 56 2.23 -13.68 -21.02
CA GLY A 56 3.50 -14.14 -20.47
C GLY A 56 3.36 -14.98 -19.20
N THR A 57 4.49 -15.34 -18.61
CA THR A 57 4.57 -16.18 -17.42
C THR A 57 4.21 -15.39 -16.16
N ILE A 58 3.19 -15.86 -15.41
CA ILE A 58 2.71 -15.20 -14.18
C ILE A 58 3.09 -16.03 -12.95
N PRO A 59 3.70 -15.43 -11.91
CA PRO A 59 4.08 -16.15 -10.70
C PRO A 59 2.84 -16.67 -9.94
N ARG A 60 2.89 -17.95 -9.57
CA ARG A 60 1.89 -18.62 -8.72
C ARG A 60 2.31 -18.53 -7.26
N ILE A 61 1.39 -18.09 -6.41
CA ILE A 61 1.67 -17.84 -4.99
C ILE A 61 0.96 -18.84 -4.07
N ALA A 62 1.62 -19.16 -2.95
CA ALA A 62 1.04 -19.93 -1.87
C ALA A 62 0.02 -19.10 -1.08
N THR A 63 -1.07 -19.73 -0.66
CA THR A 63 -2.06 -19.13 0.24
C THR A 63 -1.71 -19.36 1.70
N ARG A 64 -1.01 -20.47 2.02
CA ARG A 64 -0.50 -20.73 3.37
C ARG A 64 0.61 -19.75 3.71
N LEU A 65 0.53 -19.18 4.91
CA LEU A 65 1.60 -18.34 5.45
C LEU A 65 2.68 -19.21 6.11
N GLU A 66 3.93 -18.84 5.91
CA GLU A 66 5.08 -19.50 6.53
C GLU A 66 5.54 -18.73 7.77
N GLY A 67 6.39 -19.36 8.61
CA GLY A 67 6.94 -18.72 9.81
C GLY A 67 7.63 -17.38 9.53
N ALA A 68 8.30 -17.25 8.37
CA ALA A 68 8.92 -16.01 7.92
C ALA A 68 7.90 -14.88 7.71
N ASP A 69 6.69 -15.18 7.23
CA ASP A 69 5.62 -14.20 7.05
C ASP A 69 5.10 -13.68 8.39
N TYR A 70 4.93 -14.59 9.36
CA TYR A 70 4.53 -14.23 10.73
C TYR A 70 5.60 -13.39 11.42
N LEU A 71 6.87 -13.79 11.33
CA LEU A 71 7.98 -13.04 11.88
C LEU A 71 8.11 -11.65 11.24
N GLY A 72 7.97 -11.57 9.92
CA GLY A 72 7.92 -10.29 9.20
C GLY A 72 6.77 -9.41 9.68
N ALA A 73 5.59 -10.00 9.88
CA ALA A 73 4.44 -9.28 10.39
C ALA A 73 4.64 -8.76 11.82
N VAL A 74 5.32 -9.50 12.68
CA VAL A 74 5.73 -9.03 14.01
C VAL A 74 6.72 -7.88 13.87
N LYS A 75 7.85 -8.07 13.17
CA LYS A 75 8.89 -7.04 12.96
C LYS A 75 8.31 -5.70 12.54
N VAL A 76 7.40 -5.71 11.56
CA VAL A 76 6.79 -4.50 11.00
C VAL A 76 5.81 -3.80 11.96
N ARG A 77 5.13 -4.56 12.83
CA ARG A 77 4.35 -3.96 13.93
C ARG A 77 5.24 -3.30 14.97
N TRP A 78 6.45 -3.82 15.14
CA TRP A 78 7.51 -3.22 15.93
C TRP A 78 8.35 -2.20 15.13
N GLY A 79 7.83 -1.63 14.03
CA GLY A 79 8.52 -0.59 13.26
C GLY A 79 9.79 -1.04 12.50
N ILE A 80 10.23 -2.29 12.66
CA ILE A 80 11.44 -2.81 12.04
C ILE A 80 11.18 -3.02 10.54
N ASN A 81 11.95 -2.30 9.71
CA ASN A 81 11.88 -2.34 8.24
C ASN A 81 10.47 -2.12 7.64
N ARG A 82 9.58 -1.44 8.38
CA ARG A 82 8.19 -1.22 7.98
C ARG A 82 8.07 -0.51 6.62
N SER A 83 8.89 0.52 6.39
CA SER A 83 8.85 1.35 5.18
C SER A 83 9.25 0.60 3.91
N ASN A 84 9.93 -0.54 4.02
CA ASN A 84 10.33 -1.36 2.89
C ASN A 84 9.66 -2.75 2.87
N TYR A 85 8.63 -2.97 3.68
CA TYR A 85 7.93 -4.26 3.73
C TYR A 85 6.90 -4.39 2.60
N ARG A 86 7.40 -4.51 1.37
CA ARG A 86 6.61 -4.44 0.13
C ARG A 86 6.86 -5.65 -0.78
N ILE A 87 5.89 -5.90 -1.66
CA ILE A 87 5.93 -6.89 -2.75
C ILE A 87 6.04 -6.15 -4.09
N GLU A 88 6.52 -6.81 -5.12
CA GLU A 88 6.51 -6.25 -6.47
C GLU A 88 5.07 -6.09 -7.00
N PRO A 89 4.69 -4.90 -7.47
CA PRO A 89 3.41 -4.69 -8.13
C PRO A 89 3.29 -5.52 -9.40
N GLY A 90 2.13 -6.09 -9.66
CA GLY A 90 1.94 -7.01 -10.79
C GLY A 90 0.74 -7.91 -10.61
N LEU A 91 0.65 -8.92 -11.48
CA LEU A 91 -0.39 -9.94 -11.41
C LEU A 91 0.20 -11.23 -10.85
N TYR A 92 -0.56 -11.90 -10.00
CA TYR A 92 -0.17 -13.16 -9.36
C TYR A 92 -1.30 -14.17 -9.48
N ALA A 93 -0.95 -15.45 -9.65
CA ALA A 93 -1.91 -16.55 -9.69
C ALA A 93 -2.10 -17.16 -8.30
N VAL A 94 -3.36 -17.32 -7.87
CA VAL A 94 -3.73 -18.06 -6.67
C VAL A 94 -4.45 -19.34 -7.08
N GLY A 95 -3.97 -20.50 -6.62
CA GLY A 95 -4.48 -21.79 -7.08
C GLY A 95 -4.12 -22.03 -8.54
N SER A 96 -5.07 -22.50 -9.33
CA SER A 96 -4.96 -22.71 -10.78
C SER A 96 -6.05 -21.91 -11.50
N PRO A 97 -5.91 -20.57 -11.58
CA PRO A 97 -6.89 -19.70 -12.23
C PRO A 97 -6.98 -19.95 -13.73
N THR A 98 -8.19 -19.75 -14.27
CA THR A 98 -8.47 -19.77 -15.70
C THR A 98 -8.82 -18.37 -16.21
N ASP A 99 -9.16 -18.25 -17.49
CA ASP A 99 -9.68 -17.02 -18.08
C ASP A 99 -11.05 -16.58 -17.50
N ARG A 100 -11.73 -17.46 -16.77
CA ARG A 100 -13.01 -17.19 -16.09
C ARG A 100 -12.85 -16.85 -14.61
N SER A 101 -11.64 -17.01 -14.07
CA SER A 101 -11.36 -16.80 -12.65
C SER A 101 -11.42 -15.33 -12.27
N ASP A 102 -11.97 -15.04 -11.08
CA ASP A 102 -12.10 -13.68 -10.58
C ASP A 102 -10.74 -12.98 -10.40
N VAL A 103 -10.75 -11.66 -10.61
CA VAL A 103 -9.60 -10.79 -10.44
C VAL A 103 -9.80 -9.94 -9.18
N PHE A 104 -9.00 -10.19 -8.15
CA PHE A 104 -8.98 -9.39 -6.92
C PHE A 104 -7.84 -8.38 -6.95
N VAL A 105 -8.08 -7.19 -6.40
CA VAL A 105 -7.07 -6.13 -6.32
C VAL A 105 -6.63 -5.92 -4.87
N THR A 106 -5.33 -5.72 -4.66
CA THR A 106 -4.77 -5.38 -3.36
C THR A 106 -3.60 -4.39 -3.49
N ALA A 107 -3.10 -3.94 -2.36
CA ALA A 107 -1.95 -3.05 -2.24
C ALA A 107 -0.63 -3.83 -2.13
N ASN A 108 0.49 -3.25 -2.58
CA ASN A 108 1.80 -3.89 -2.50
C ASN A 108 2.46 -3.90 -1.10
N TYR A 109 1.77 -3.43 -0.07
CA TYR A 109 2.22 -3.62 1.31
C TYR A 109 2.10 -5.10 1.70
N LYS A 110 3.23 -5.75 2.04
CA LYS A 110 3.28 -7.21 2.20
C LYS A 110 2.33 -7.74 3.28
N LEU A 111 2.10 -6.99 4.36
CA LEU A 111 1.08 -7.33 5.37
C LEU A 111 -0.33 -7.41 4.78
N THR A 112 -0.70 -6.47 3.91
CA THR A 112 -2.00 -6.46 3.24
C THR A 112 -2.11 -7.62 2.26
N PHE A 113 -1.06 -7.83 1.46
CA PHE A 113 -0.97 -8.93 0.51
C PHE A 113 -1.12 -10.30 1.20
N ASP A 114 -0.40 -10.53 2.31
CA ASP A 114 -0.46 -11.77 3.08
C ASP A 114 -1.85 -12.02 3.66
N ILE A 115 -2.55 -10.96 4.08
CA ILE A 115 -3.95 -11.06 4.55
C ILE A 115 -4.90 -11.43 3.42
N VAL A 116 -4.68 -10.94 2.19
CA VAL A 116 -5.54 -11.30 1.06
C VAL A 116 -5.27 -12.73 0.60
N ARG A 117 -4.00 -13.08 0.31
CA ARG A 117 -3.66 -14.41 -0.23
C ARG A 117 -4.09 -15.55 0.68
N LYS A 118 -3.99 -15.40 2.01
CA LYS A 118 -4.43 -16.45 2.95
C LYS A 118 -5.94 -16.70 2.91
N ASN A 119 -6.72 -15.67 2.62
CA ASN A 119 -8.19 -15.76 2.54
C ASN A 119 -8.67 -16.13 1.12
N LEU A 120 -7.74 -16.29 0.17
CA LEU A 120 -8.01 -16.89 -1.14
C LEU A 120 -7.68 -18.39 -1.14
N ALA A 121 -7.41 -19.01 0.02
CA ALA A 121 -7.23 -20.45 0.12
C ALA A 121 -8.49 -21.19 -0.39
N GLY A 122 -8.28 -22.13 -1.31
CA GLY A 122 -9.38 -22.86 -1.97
C GLY A 122 -10.06 -22.11 -3.12
N ILE A 123 -9.61 -20.90 -3.47
CA ILE A 123 -10.15 -20.11 -4.58
C ILE A 123 -9.10 -20.02 -5.70
N ASN A 124 -9.50 -20.33 -6.93
CA ASN A 124 -8.69 -20.11 -8.13
C ASN A 124 -8.94 -18.70 -8.66
N ALA A 125 -7.98 -17.81 -8.46
CA ALA A 125 -8.15 -16.39 -8.75
C ALA A 125 -6.86 -15.70 -9.21
N TRP A 126 -7.02 -14.59 -9.91
CA TRP A 126 -5.95 -13.65 -10.20
C TRP A 126 -5.90 -12.59 -9.11
N LEU A 127 -4.70 -12.31 -8.58
CA LEU A 127 -4.47 -11.27 -7.59
C LEU A 127 -3.60 -10.17 -8.19
N MET A 128 -4.23 -9.04 -8.51
CA MET A 128 -3.55 -7.84 -8.99
C MET A 128 -3.08 -6.99 -7.81
N VAL A 129 -1.79 -6.71 -7.77
CA VAL A 129 -1.13 -5.93 -6.72
C VAL A 129 -0.75 -4.57 -7.29
N LEU A 130 -1.36 -3.50 -6.78
CA LEU A 130 -1.08 -2.12 -7.17
C LEU A 130 0.16 -1.57 -6.46
N ASP A 131 0.87 -0.64 -7.11
CA ASP A 131 2.00 0.05 -6.48
C ASP A 131 1.53 1.16 -5.52
N THR A 132 1.33 0.79 -4.26
CA THR A 132 0.94 1.72 -3.20
C THR A 132 2.14 2.19 -2.37
N LYS A 133 3.37 2.03 -2.87
CA LYS A 133 4.61 2.39 -2.17
C LYS A 133 4.72 1.76 -0.77
N GLY A 134 4.20 0.54 -0.59
CA GLY A 134 4.22 -0.15 0.69
C GLY A 134 3.20 0.38 1.71
N ILE A 135 2.12 1.01 1.25
CA ILE A 135 1.03 1.52 2.10
C ILE A 135 -0.19 0.60 1.99
N ASN A 136 -0.92 0.38 3.08
CA ASN A 136 -2.18 -0.40 3.07
C ASN A 136 -3.27 0.24 2.19
N VAL A 137 -4.32 -0.51 1.87
CA VAL A 137 -5.39 -0.05 0.95
C VAL A 137 -6.04 1.26 1.38
N TRP A 138 -6.53 1.37 2.62
CA TRP A 138 -7.26 2.57 3.08
C TRP A 138 -6.38 3.83 3.00
N CYS A 139 -5.19 3.77 3.60
CA CYS A 139 -4.29 4.90 3.64
C CYS A 139 -3.78 5.26 2.24
N ALA A 140 -3.53 4.26 1.39
CA ALA A 140 -3.10 4.47 0.02
C ALA A 140 -4.21 5.08 -0.84
N ALA A 141 -5.47 4.72 -0.60
CA ALA A 141 -6.62 5.26 -1.31
C ALA A 141 -6.83 6.74 -0.96
N GLY A 142 -6.79 7.09 0.33
CA GLY A 142 -6.84 8.48 0.77
C GLY A 142 -5.66 9.33 0.28
N LYS A 143 -4.49 8.73 0.07
CA LYS A 143 -3.30 9.40 -0.49
C LYS A 143 -3.25 9.37 -2.03
N GLY A 144 -4.18 8.70 -2.70
CA GLY A 144 -4.25 8.59 -4.17
C GLY A 144 -3.30 7.57 -4.83
N THR A 145 -2.48 6.83 -4.06
CA THR A 145 -1.58 5.79 -4.63
C THR A 145 -2.31 4.47 -4.89
N PHE A 146 -3.35 4.16 -4.11
CA PHE A 146 -4.36 3.18 -4.50
C PHE A 146 -5.49 3.94 -5.19
N GLY A 147 -5.31 4.28 -6.46
CA GLY A 147 -6.24 5.15 -7.17
C GLY A 147 -6.49 4.78 -8.62
N THR A 148 -7.44 5.47 -9.27
CA THR A 148 -7.86 5.20 -10.66
C THR A 148 -6.67 5.09 -11.61
N LYS A 149 -5.75 6.06 -11.56
CA LYS A 149 -4.59 6.11 -12.48
C LYS A 149 -3.71 4.86 -12.35
N GLU A 150 -3.36 4.48 -11.13
CA GLU A 150 -2.52 3.29 -10.91
C GLU A 150 -3.27 2.00 -11.29
N LEU A 151 -4.57 1.90 -11.01
CA LEU A 151 -5.34 0.72 -11.41
C LEU A 151 -5.41 0.58 -12.93
N VAL A 152 -5.72 1.66 -13.66
CA VAL A 152 -5.75 1.66 -15.13
C VAL A 152 -4.39 1.29 -15.71
N ASN A 153 -3.33 1.92 -15.20
CA ASN A 153 -1.96 1.62 -15.58
C ASN A 153 -1.62 0.14 -15.34
N ARG A 154 -2.00 -0.41 -14.18
CA ARG A 154 -1.71 -1.81 -13.84
C ARG A 154 -2.47 -2.80 -14.73
N ILE A 155 -3.73 -2.51 -15.07
CA ILE A 155 -4.52 -3.31 -16.01
C ILE A 155 -3.82 -3.38 -17.37
N GLN A 156 -3.31 -2.26 -17.87
CA GLN A 156 -2.62 -2.17 -19.15
C GLN A 156 -1.26 -2.89 -19.11
N LEU A 157 -0.43 -2.62 -18.09
CA LEU A 157 0.90 -3.24 -17.95
C LEU A 157 0.84 -4.76 -17.79
N THR A 158 -0.21 -5.27 -17.15
CA THR A 158 -0.41 -6.72 -16.97
C THR A 158 -1.15 -7.37 -18.15
N LEU A 159 -1.55 -6.58 -19.15
CA LEU A 159 -2.36 -7.04 -20.30
C LEU A 159 -3.55 -7.89 -19.86
N LEU A 160 -4.24 -7.48 -18.78
CA LEU A 160 -5.25 -8.30 -18.11
C LEU A 160 -6.35 -8.79 -19.06
N GLU A 161 -6.67 -7.98 -20.07
CA GLU A 161 -7.66 -8.32 -21.10
C GLU A 161 -7.32 -9.52 -21.98
N LYS A 162 -6.05 -9.91 -22.06
CA LYS A 162 -5.60 -11.12 -22.74
C LYS A 162 -5.65 -12.35 -21.84
N ILE A 163 -5.80 -12.14 -20.53
CA ILE A 163 -5.73 -13.19 -19.50
C ILE A 163 -7.13 -13.65 -19.09
N VAL A 164 -8.07 -12.72 -18.95
CA VAL A 164 -9.46 -13.02 -18.56
C VAL A 164 -10.45 -12.66 -19.66
N GLN A 165 -11.42 -13.55 -19.91
CA GLN A 165 -12.46 -13.33 -20.92
C GLN A 165 -13.54 -12.34 -20.45
N HIS A 166 -13.66 -12.10 -19.13
CA HIS A 166 -14.62 -11.17 -18.56
C HIS A 166 -13.99 -9.81 -18.26
N ARG A 167 -14.82 -8.77 -18.16
CA ARG A 167 -14.39 -7.40 -17.84
C ARG A 167 -14.85 -6.99 -16.44
N ARG A 168 -14.47 -7.76 -15.42
CA ARG A 168 -14.84 -7.52 -14.01
C ARG A 168 -13.61 -7.58 -13.11
N ILE A 169 -13.47 -6.62 -12.19
CA ILE A 169 -12.37 -6.56 -11.22
C ILE A 169 -12.96 -6.24 -9.84
N ILE A 170 -12.51 -6.96 -8.82
CA ILE A 170 -13.00 -6.85 -7.45
C ILE A 170 -12.00 -6.06 -6.61
N LEU A 171 -12.41 -4.88 -6.15
CA LEU A 171 -11.64 -4.02 -5.28
C LEU A 171 -12.08 -4.18 -3.81
N PRO A 172 -11.19 -3.96 -2.83
CA PRO A 172 -11.59 -3.89 -1.43
C PRO A 172 -12.51 -2.68 -1.21
N GLN A 173 -13.49 -2.80 -0.30
CA GLN A 173 -14.45 -1.72 -0.01
C GLN A 173 -13.77 -0.39 0.34
N LEU A 174 -12.64 -0.46 1.06
CA LEU A 174 -11.90 0.69 1.57
C LEU A 174 -11.05 1.39 0.50
N GLY A 175 -10.97 0.81 -0.70
CA GLY A 175 -10.35 1.44 -1.87
C GLY A 175 -11.27 2.42 -2.60
N ALA A 176 -12.57 2.44 -2.29
CA ALA A 176 -13.57 3.22 -3.01
C ALA A 176 -13.33 4.74 -2.97
N VAL A 177 -12.64 5.23 -1.93
CA VAL A 177 -12.29 6.66 -1.80
C VAL A 177 -11.19 7.11 -2.77
N GLY A 178 -10.39 6.18 -3.29
CA GLY A 178 -9.29 6.46 -4.22
C GLY A 178 -9.60 6.12 -5.69
N VAL A 179 -10.58 5.25 -5.93
CA VAL A 179 -10.87 4.70 -7.27
C VAL A 179 -12.24 5.15 -7.76
N ALA A 180 -12.25 5.91 -8.85
CA ALA A 180 -13.46 6.28 -9.57
C ALA A 180 -13.84 5.16 -10.56
N ALA A 181 -14.79 4.31 -10.18
CA ALA A 181 -15.19 3.13 -10.95
C ALA A 181 -15.61 3.44 -12.40
N HIS A 182 -16.30 4.57 -12.62
CA HIS A 182 -16.72 5.00 -13.96
C HIS A 182 -15.50 5.32 -14.85
N GLN A 183 -14.51 6.07 -14.33
CA GLN A 183 -13.29 6.38 -15.08
C GLN A 183 -12.48 5.12 -15.43
N VAL A 184 -12.45 4.12 -14.54
CA VAL A 184 -11.82 2.82 -14.84
C VAL A 184 -12.56 2.13 -15.98
N LYS A 185 -13.90 2.13 -15.94
CA LYS A 185 -14.73 1.53 -16.98
C LYS A 185 -14.53 2.22 -18.32
N ASP A 186 -14.52 3.54 -18.35
CA ASP A 186 -14.33 4.33 -19.57
C ASP A 186 -12.94 4.12 -20.17
N ALA A 187 -11.89 4.03 -19.33
CA ALA A 187 -10.51 3.89 -19.78
C ALA A 187 -10.11 2.45 -20.17
N THR A 188 -10.74 1.42 -19.60
CA THR A 188 -10.26 0.02 -19.74
C THR A 188 -11.33 -0.98 -20.14
N GLY A 189 -12.60 -0.57 -20.14
CA GLY A 189 -13.74 -1.47 -20.31
C GLY A 189 -14.01 -2.39 -19.10
N PHE A 190 -13.18 -2.40 -18.06
CA PHE A 190 -13.41 -3.21 -16.86
C PHE A 190 -14.40 -2.56 -15.89
N THR A 191 -15.40 -3.33 -15.48
CA THR A 191 -16.35 -2.94 -14.44
C THR A 191 -15.75 -3.25 -13.06
N VAL A 192 -15.66 -2.23 -12.22
CA VAL A 192 -15.21 -2.37 -10.83
C VAL A 192 -16.38 -2.82 -9.93
N LEU A 193 -16.16 -3.88 -9.16
CA LEU A 193 -17.02 -4.32 -8.08
C LEU A 193 -16.31 -4.07 -6.74
N TYR A 194 -17.04 -3.54 -5.76
CA TYR A 194 -16.51 -3.38 -4.41
C TYR A 194 -16.88 -4.60 -3.55
N GLY A 195 -15.85 -5.39 -3.22
CA GLY A 195 -15.93 -6.51 -2.31
C GLY A 195 -16.00 -6.07 -0.84
N PRO A 196 -15.81 -7.00 0.11
CA PRO A 196 -15.95 -6.72 1.54
C PRO A 196 -14.81 -5.84 2.10
N VAL A 197 -15.03 -5.28 3.30
CA VAL A 197 -13.99 -4.62 4.10
C VAL A 197 -12.93 -5.61 4.56
N ARG A 198 -13.36 -6.83 4.95
CA ARG A 198 -12.50 -7.87 5.50
C ARG A 198 -12.21 -8.92 4.45
N ALA A 199 -10.94 -9.28 4.30
CA ALA A 199 -10.53 -10.33 3.38
C ALA A 199 -11.12 -11.72 3.75
N SER A 200 -11.43 -11.97 5.02
CA SER A 200 -12.10 -13.21 5.48
C SER A 200 -13.44 -13.46 4.81
N ASP A 201 -14.10 -12.40 4.35
CA ASP A 201 -15.46 -12.48 3.83
C ASP A 201 -15.47 -12.67 2.30
N ILE A 202 -14.29 -12.75 1.66
CA ILE A 202 -14.15 -12.89 0.21
C ILE A 202 -14.87 -14.15 -0.29
N ALA A 203 -14.66 -15.30 0.36
CA ALA A 203 -15.30 -16.54 -0.06
C ALA A 203 -16.83 -16.44 -0.02
N MET A 204 -17.37 -15.88 1.07
CA MET A 204 -18.82 -15.67 1.22
C MET A 204 -19.36 -14.66 0.21
N TYR A 205 -18.61 -13.59 -0.08
CA TYR A 205 -18.97 -12.58 -1.08
C TYR A 205 -19.08 -13.19 -2.49
N VAL A 206 -18.14 -14.04 -2.88
CA VAL A 206 -18.17 -14.73 -4.18
C VAL A 206 -19.34 -15.72 -4.24
N GLN A 207 -19.54 -16.53 -3.19
CA GLN A 207 -20.67 -17.47 -3.10
C GLN A 207 -22.04 -16.77 -3.15
N ALA A 208 -22.14 -15.56 -2.60
CA ALA A 208 -23.35 -14.74 -2.65
C ALA A 208 -23.58 -14.03 -4.01
N GLY A 209 -22.80 -14.37 -5.05
CA GLY A 209 -22.92 -13.78 -6.37
C GLY A 209 -22.50 -12.30 -6.39
N TYR A 210 -21.43 -11.96 -5.67
CA TYR A 210 -20.85 -10.62 -5.61
C TYR A 210 -21.75 -9.56 -4.97
N LYS A 211 -22.67 -9.99 -4.10
CA LYS A 211 -23.56 -9.11 -3.31
C LYS A 211 -23.01 -8.92 -1.89
N THR A 212 -22.62 -7.69 -1.57
CA THR A 212 -22.09 -7.35 -0.25
C THR A 212 -23.22 -7.12 0.76
N THR A 213 -23.21 -7.83 1.88
CA THR A 213 -24.15 -7.61 2.99
C THR A 213 -23.81 -6.32 3.75
N LYS A 214 -24.75 -5.80 4.56
CA LYS A 214 -24.48 -4.62 5.42
C LYS A 214 -23.29 -4.86 6.36
N GLU A 215 -23.16 -6.08 6.90
CA GLU A 215 -22.07 -6.44 7.81
C GLU A 215 -20.70 -6.44 7.12
N MET A 216 -20.61 -6.94 5.89
CA MET A 216 -19.37 -6.92 5.11
C MET A 216 -18.86 -5.51 4.77
N ARG A 217 -19.75 -4.50 4.80
CA ARG A 217 -19.40 -3.08 4.60
C ARG A 217 -18.99 -2.36 5.88
N ARG A 218 -19.23 -2.95 7.06
CA ARG A 218 -18.94 -2.32 8.35
C ARG A 218 -17.49 -2.55 8.75
N VAL A 219 -16.77 -1.46 9.03
CA VAL A 219 -15.50 -1.53 9.73
C VAL A 219 -15.79 -1.81 11.20
N ARG A 220 -15.45 -3.00 11.69
CA ARG A 220 -15.41 -3.25 13.13
C ARG A 220 -14.00 -2.94 13.60
N PHE A 221 -13.89 -2.00 14.53
CA PHE A 221 -12.64 -1.64 15.18
C PHE A 221 -12.81 -1.99 16.66
N GLY A 222 -12.53 -3.25 17.00
CA GLY A 222 -12.68 -3.79 18.36
C GLY A 222 -11.42 -3.64 19.20
N TRP A 223 -11.42 -4.19 20.42
CA TRP A 223 -10.25 -4.17 21.30
C TRP A 223 -9.02 -4.84 20.65
N ALA A 224 -9.22 -5.98 19.97
CA ALA A 224 -8.14 -6.75 19.33
C ALA A 224 -7.47 -5.99 18.17
N ASP A 225 -8.21 -5.12 17.46
CA ASP A 225 -7.65 -4.32 16.38
C ASP A 225 -6.82 -3.15 16.92
N ARG A 226 -7.17 -2.64 18.10
CA ARG A 226 -6.42 -1.59 18.80
C ARG A 226 -5.13 -2.10 19.41
N ILE A 227 -5.14 -3.29 20.04
CA ILE A 227 -3.90 -3.91 20.55
C ILE A 227 -2.85 -4.07 19.44
N LYS A 228 -3.27 -4.37 18.21
CA LYS A 228 -2.33 -4.50 17.09
C LYS A 228 -1.59 -3.20 16.73
N LEU A 229 -2.13 -2.04 17.12
CA LEU A 229 -1.53 -0.71 16.90
C LEU A 229 -0.55 -0.33 18.00
N VAL A 230 -0.74 -0.83 19.23
CA VAL A 230 0.08 -0.48 20.40
C VAL A 230 1.59 -0.60 20.15
N PRO A 231 2.14 -1.71 19.59
CA PRO A 231 3.59 -1.83 19.38
C PRO A 231 4.13 -0.74 18.45
N ASN A 232 3.35 -0.36 17.45
CA ASN A 232 3.72 0.66 16.49
C ASN A 232 3.79 2.02 17.19
N ASP A 233 2.75 2.37 17.92
CA ASP A 233 2.63 3.66 18.59
C ASP A 233 3.64 3.80 19.72
N PHE A 234 3.97 2.70 20.41
CA PHE A 234 5.06 2.64 21.38
C PHE A 234 6.39 3.06 20.73
N ILE A 235 6.78 2.41 19.64
CA ILE A 235 8.11 2.64 19.05
C ILE A 235 8.23 4.02 18.42
N TYR A 236 7.18 4.51 17.75
CA TYR A 236 7.20 5.86 17.20
C TYR A 236 7.29 6.94 18.29
N ASN A 237 6.72 6.69 19.47
CA ASN A 237 6.75 7.65 20.56
C ASN A 237 7.92 7.45 21.55
N LEU A 238 8.66 6.34 21.45
CA LEU A 238 9.79 6.02 22.32
C LEU A 238 10.88 7.11 22.28
N ARG A 239 11.14 7.69 21.10
CA ARG A 239 12.08 8.81 20.96
C ARG A 239 11.69 10.02 21.80
N TYR A 240 10.39 10.34 21.87
CA TYR A 240 9.90 11.46 22.66
C TYR A 240 9.98 11.16 24.16
N LEU A 241 9.71 9.91 24.54
CA LEU A 241 9.91 9.44 25.92
C LEU A 241 11.38 9.62 26.35
N VAL A 242 12.34 9.17 25.52
CA VAL A 242 13.78 9.31 25.83
C VAL A 242 14.20 10.77 25.94
N ILE A 243 13.75 11.63 25.02
CA ILE A 243 14.03 13.08 25.08
C ILE A 243 13.46 13.69 26.37
N LEU A 244 12.22 13.36 26.72
CA LEU A 244 11.56 13.86 27.93
C LEU A 244 12.29 13.42 29.19
N LEU A 245 12.67 12.14 29.27
CA LEU A 245 13.44 11.60 30.39
C LEU A 245 14.81 12.25 30.53
N ALA A 246 15.52 12.47 29.41
CA ALA A 246 16.81 13.16 29.41
C ALA A 246 16.67 14.62 29.88
N LEU A 247 15.64 15.33 29.41
CA LEU A 247 15.35 16.71 29.82
C LEU A 247 15.11 16.78 31.34
N PHE A 248 14.22 15.94 31.89
CA PHE A 248 13.95 15.92 33.33
C PHE A 248 15.15 15.47 34.16
N PHE A 249 15.98 14.57 33.64
CA PHE A 249 17.24 14.19 34.29
C PHE A 249 18.20 15.39 34.41
N ILE A 250 18.37 16.16 33.32
CA ILE A 250 19.22 17.36 33.32
C ILE A 250 18.65 18.40 34.28
N LEU A 251 17.35 18.71 34.19
CA LEU A 251 16.70 19.68 35.09
C LEU A 251 16.81 19.29 36.56
N SER A 252 16.67 18.00 36.88
CA SER A 252 16.75 17.51 38.26
C SER A 252 18.16 17.60 38.85
N GLY A 253 19.20 17.74 38.02
CA GLY A 253 20.58 17.85 38.49
C GLY A 253 21.08 19.29 38.63
N ILE A 254 20.35 20.28 38.08
CA ILE A 254 20.73 21.71 38.15
C ILE A 254 20.36 22.26 39.53
N HIS A 255 21.36 22.73 40.27
CA HIS A 255 21.22 23.44 41.53
C HIS A 255 22.01 24.76 41.51
N ALA A 256 21.74 25.64 42.48
CA ALA A 256 22.43 26.93 42.60
C ALA A 256 23.96 26.78 42.70
N ASP A 257 24.43 25.67 43.29
CA ASP A 257 25.84 25.36 43.51
C ASP A 257 26.48 24.53 42.35
N GLY A 258 25.75 24.30 41.25
CA GLY A 258 26.20 23.52 40.09
C GLY A 258 25.41 22.24 39.84
N PHE A 259 26.00 21.30 39.07
CA PHE A 259 25.34 20.05 38.68
C PHE A 259 25.71 18.88 39.63
N SER A 260 24.72 18.24 40.24
CA SER A 260 24.93 17.11 41.16
C SER A 260 24.34 15.81 40.63
N LEU A 261 25.20 14.87 40.22
CA LEU A 261 24.80 13.52 39.75
C LEU A 261 24.06 12.72 40.83
N ARG A 262 24.50 12.84 42.09
CA ARG A 262 23.92 12.08 43.21
C ARG A 262 22.49 12.53 43.48
N GLN A 263 22.23 13.85 43.48
CA GLN A 263 20.89 14.40 43.73
C GLN A 263 19.94 14.17 42.54
N ALA A 264 20.46 14.26 41.31
CA ALA A 264 19.71 13.88 40.12
C ALA A 264 19.19 12.43 40.24
N SER A 265 20.05 11.47 40.64
CA SER A 265 19.65 10.06 40.71
C SER A 265 18.52 9.77 41.71
N THR A 266 18.51 10.42 42.88
CA THR A 266 17.53 10.15 43.95
C THR A 266 16.12 10.63 43.56
N LYS A 267 16.02 11.83 42.98
CA LYS A 267 14.73 12.45 42.58
C LYS A 267 14.21 11.92 41.25
N VAL A 268 15.09 11.52 40.34
CA VAL A 268 14.72 11.03 39.01
C VAL A 268 14.00 9.69 39.07
N SER A 269 14.28 8.82 40.06
CA SER A 269 13.63 7.50 40.15
C SER A 269 12.09 7.61 40.22
N PHE A 270 11.56 8.49 41.08
CA PHE A 270 10.13 8.72 41.20
C PHE A 270 9.54 9.40 39.95
N LEU A 271 10.21 10.45 39.43
CA LEU A 271 9.78 11.12 38.20
C LEU A 271 9.74 10.17 37.00
N PHE A 272 10.71 9.26 36.90
CA PHE A 272 10.77 8.24 35.86
C PHE A 272 9.54 7.33 35.93
N THR A 273 9.13 6.89 37.13
CA THR A 273 7.93 6.05 37.28
C THR A 273 6.66 6.78 36.85
N ILE A 274 6.51 8.07 37.19
CA ILE A 274 5.35 8.87 36.78
C ILE A 274 5.33 9.07 35.26
N ILE A 275 6.46 9.46 34.67
CA ILE A 275 6.58 9.68 33.22
C ILE A 275 6.30 8.39 32.47
N LEU A 276 6.86 7.26 32.92
CA LEU A 276 6.62 5.96 32.31
C LEU A 276 5.17 5.52 32.45
N ALA A 277 4.55 5.71 33.63
CA ALA A 277 3.14 5.40 33.85
C ALA A 277 2.23 6.25 32.96
N GLY A 278 2.50 7.56 32.85
CA GLY A 278 1.76 8.47 31.97
C GLY A 278 1.91 8.08 30.49
N TYR A 279 3.13 7.72 30.07
CA TYR A 279 3.40 7.27 28.71
C TYR A 279 2.69 5.95 28.38
N LEU A 280 2.78 4.93 29.25
CA LEU A 280 2.07 3.66 29.08
C LEU A 280 0.55 3.87 29.11
N SER A 281 0.06 4.76 29.96
CA SER A 281 -1.36 5.14 29.98
C SER A 281 -1.79 5.73 28.63
N GLY A 282 -1.05 6.70 28.11
CA GLY A 282 -1.37 7.33 26.83
C GLY A 282 -1.28 6.42 25.61
N VAL A 283 -0.24 5.57 25.54
CA VAL A 283 0.02 4.70 24.38
C VAL A 283 -0.79 3.40 24.43
N VAL A 284 -1.01 2.85 25.63
CA VAL A 284 -1.64 1.53 25.80
C VAL A 284 -3.06 1.67 26.32
N LEU A 285 -3.27 2.31 27.48
CA LEU A 285 -4.60 2.35 28.10
C LEU A 285 -5.59 3.19 27.30
N THR A 286 -5.21 4.38 26.83
CA THR A 286 -6.12 5.29 26.14
C THR A 286 -6.73 4.68 24.87
N PRO A 287 -5.95 4.11 23.92
CA PRO A 287 -6.55 3.44 22.77
C PRO A 287 -7.44 2.27 23.19
N LEU A 288 -7.01 1.46 24.16
CA LEU A 288 -7.76 0.26 24.56
C LEU A 288 -9.08 0.56 25.26
N LEU A 289 -9.14 1.66 26.01
CA LEU A 289 -10.34 2.10 26.72
C LEU A 289 -11.25 2.97 25.84
N LEU A 290 -10.80 3.44 24.68
CA LEU A 290 -11.62 4.24 23.75
C LEU A 290 -13.02 3.64 23.42
N PRO A 291 -13.22 2.31 23.31
CA PRO A 291 -14.57 1.74 23.13
C PRO A 291 -15.52 1.97 24.31
N TYR A 292 -14.97 2.16 25.50
CA TYR A 292 -15.69 2.28 26.77
C TYR A 292 -15.76 3.73 27.26
N LEU A 293 -14.88 4.58 26.75
CA LEU A 293 -14.94 6.03 26.91
C LEU A 293 -16.00 6.56 25.95
N PHE A 294 -17.20 6.75 26.48
CA PHE A 294 -18.29 7.41 25.78
C PHE A 294 -17.84 8.78 25.24
N PHE A 295 -17.96 8.95 23.92
CA PHE A 295 -18.08 10.25 23.25
C PHE A 295 -19.28 10.16 22.31
#